data_AF-X1VRZ9-F1
#
_entry.id   AF-X1VRZ9-F1
#
_cell.length_a   1.000
_cell.length_b   1.000
_cell.length_c   1.000
_cell.angle_alpha   90.00
_cell.angle_beta   90.00
_cell.angle_gamma   90.00
#
_symmetry.space_group_name_H-M   'P 1'
#
loop_
_entity.id
_entity.type
_entity.pdbx_description
1 polymer ?
#
loop_
_entity_poly.entity_id
_entity_poly.type
_entity_poly.pdbx_seq_one_letter_code
_entity_poly.pdbx_strand_id
1 'polypeptide(L)'
;RGIRMFRYKLVRWTRQIRIFFGGGKEIEQKHYLFTLPKPLAPEEIWQKLWLFGWGYNALSQTYKGQIYTMRRVVSPRHQYHLRFYKNGDVSGHFEVDNLQFPLEHLDGVDLRPLNNEERATLKKELGVDIEHSAQNV
;
A
#
# COMPACT_ATOMS: atom_id res chain seq x y z
N ARG A 1 16.71 -30.84 -3.36
CA ARG A 1 15.44 -30.24 -2.87
C ARG A 1 15.54 -29.63 -1.46
N GLY A 2 16.37 -30.14 -0.53
CA GLY A 2 16.48 -29.62 0.86
C GLY A 2 17.07 -28.21 1.02
N ILE A 3 18.14 -27.86 0.28
CA ILE A 3 18.84 -26.57 0.43
C ILE A 3 17.96 -25.36 0.02
N ARG A 4 17.14 -25.49 -1.04
CA ARG A 4 16.21 -24.42 -1.47
C ARG A 4 15.09 -24.17 -0.44
N MET A 5 14.55 -25.22 0.17
CA MET A 5 13.55 -25.08 1.25
C MET A 5 14.12 -24.43 2.50
N PHE A 6 15.37 -24.76 2.87
CA PHE A 6 16.05 -24.13 4.00
C PHE A 6 16.26 -22.62 3.78
N ARG A 7 16.74 -22.22 2.60
CA ARG A 7 16.91 -20.79 2.23
C ARG A 7 15.58 -20.03 2.25
N TYR A 8 14.50 -20.62 1.73
CA TYR A 8 13.17 -20.01 1.77
C TYR A 8 12.65 -19.82 3.20
N LYS A 9 12.82 -20.82 4.07
CA LYS A 9 12.45 -20.71 5.49
C LYS A 9 13.25 -19.62 6.19
N LEU A 10 14.57 -19.54 5.96
CA LEU A 10 15.44 -18.51 6.53
C LEU A 10 15.02 -17.09 6.11
N VAL A 11 14.80 -16.86 4.82
CA VAL A 11 14.33 -15.55 4.30
C VAL A 11 12.98 -15.16 4.90
N ARG A 12 12.06 -16.12 5.05
CA ARG A 12 10.79 -15.85 5.73
C ARG A 12 10.99 -15.50 7.20
N TRP A 13 11.87 -16.22 7.90
CA TRP A 13 12.18 -15.98 9.30
C TRP A 13 12.80 -14.60 9.52
N THR A 14 13.81 -14.22 8.73
CA THR A 14 14.43 -12.89 8.83
C THR A 14 13.45 -11.77 8.51
N ARG A 15 12.56 -11.96 7.53
CA ARG A 15 11.46 -11.03 7.24
C ARG A 15 10.51 -10.90 8.43
N GLN A 16 10.10 -12.00 9.06
CA GLN A 16 9.21 -11.97 10.23
C GLN A 16 9.86 -11.30 11.43
N ILE A 17 11.15 -11.55 11.68
CA ILE A 17 11.93 -10.87 12.73
C ILE A 17 11.95 -9.36 12.49
N ARG A 18 12.28 -8.91 11.27
CA ARG A 18 12.28 -7.49 10.92
C ARG A 18 10.91 -6.83 11.09
N ILE A 19 9.83 -7.52 10.68
CA ILE A 19 8.45 -7.06 10.86
C ILE A 19 8.11 -6.97 12.35
N PHE A 20 8.49 -7.96 13.14
CA PHE A 20 8.22 -8.02 14.57
C PHE A 20 8.82 -6.82 15.32
N PHE A 21 10.08 -6.50 15.02
CA PHE A 21 10.80 -5.34 15.57
C PHE A 21 10.36 -3.99 14.97
N GLY A 22 9.45 -3.98 13.99
CA GLY A 22 8.90 -2.74 13.43
C GLY A 22 9.88 -1.96 12.55
N GLY A 23 10.76 -2.66 11.82
CA GLY A 23 11.67 -2.02 10.88
C GLY A 23 10.91 -1.24 9.78
N GLY A 24 11.33 0.00 9.52
CA GLY A 24 10.75 0.86 8.47
C GLY A 24 9.59 1.77 8.92
N LYS A 25 9.34 1.92 10.22
CA LYS A 25 8.32 2.81 10.78
C LYS A 25 8.41 4.26 10.29
N GLU A 26 9.61 4.81 10.16
CA GLU A 26 9.79 6.19 9.69
C GLU A 26 9.30 6.36 8.24
N ILE A 27 9.59 5.38 7.38
CA ILE A 27 9.13 5.36 5.98
C ILE A 27 7.62 5.15 5.93
N GLU A 28 7.08 4.29 6.79
CA GLU A 28 5.63 4.05 6.91
C GLU A 28 4.89 5.33 7.33
N GLN A 29 5.41 6.05 8.33
CA GLN A 29 4.87 7.33 8.78
C GLN A 29 4.95 8.41 7.70
N LYS A 30 6.06 8.48 6.96
CA LYS A 30 6.23 9.43 5.83
C LYS A 30 5.16 9.23 4.75
N HIS A 31 4.71 7.99 4.55
CA HIS A 31 3.71 7.63 3.54
C HIS A 31 2.32 7.40 4.12
N TYR A 32 2.07 7.78 5.37
CA TYR A 32 0.74 7.70 5.97
C TYR A 32 -0.24 8.60 5.23
N LEU A 33 -1.44 8.08 4.94
CA LEU A 33 -2.48 8.80 4.21
C LEU A 33 -3.64 9.21 5.12
N PHE A 34 -4.32 8.22 5.72
CA PHE A 34 -5.49 8.38 6.58
C PHE A 34 -5.87 7.06 7.26
N THR A 35 -6.75 7.12 8.25
CA THR A 35 -7.40 5.96 8.87
C THR A 35 -8.83 5.85 8.35
N LEU A 36 -9.25 4.63 7.99
CA LEU A 36 -10.62 4.30 7.64
C LEU A 36 -11.51 4.34 8.89
N PRO A 37 -12.75 4.84 8.80
CA PRO A 37 -13.70 4.81 9.92
C PRO A 37 -13.94 3.40 10.46
N LYS A 38 -13.92 2.41 9.55
CA LYS A 38 -14.00 0.99 9.85
C LYS A 38 -12.90 0.25 9.08
N PRO A 39 -12.08 -0.59 9.74
CA PRO A 39 -11.13 -1.44 9.05
C PRO A 39 -11.85 -2.36 8.05
N LEU A 40 -11.33 -2.46 6.84
CA LEU A 40 -11.84 -3.31 5.77
C LEU A 40 -11.05 -4.61 5.68
N ALA A 41 -11.73 -5.70 5.37
CA ALA A 41 -11.08 -6.97 5.02
C ALA A 41 -10.42 -6.88 3.62
N PRO A 42 -9.38 -7.68 3.34
CA PRO A 42 -8.73 -7.73 2.02
C PRO A 42 -9.70 -7.88 0.84
N GLU A 43 -10.74 -8.69 1.00
CA GLU A 43 -11.76 -8.95 -0.01
C GLU A 43 -12.59 -7.69 -0.30
N GLU A 44 -12.98 -6.94 0.74
CA GLU A 44 -13.70 -5.68 0.61
C GLU A 44 -12.84 -4.61 -0.06
N ILE A 45 -11.55 -4.53 0.32
CA ILE A 45 -10.58 -3.62 -0.31
C ILE A 45 -10.45 -3.94 -1.80
N TRP A 46 -10.27 -5.22 -2.14
CA TRP A 46 -10.19 -5.66 -3.53
C TRP A 46 -11.44 -5.25 -4.30
N GLN A 47 -12.63 -5.61 -3.81
CA GLN A 47 -13.92 -5.33 -4.46
C GLN A 47 -14.16 -3.83 -4.72
N LYS A 48 -13.69 -2.96 -3.81
CA LYS A 48 -13.82 -1.51 -3.97
C LYS A 48 -12.84 -0.95 -4.99
N LEU A 49 -11.59 -1.42 -5.01
CA LEU A 49 -10.52 -0.78 -5.78
C LEU A 49 -10.24 -1.40 -7.15
N TRP A 50 -10.55 -2.67 -7.38
CA TRP A 50 -10.19 -3.35 -8.64
C TRP A 50 -10.81 -2.68 -9.88
N LEU A 51 -12.03 -2.15 -9.75
CA LEU A 51 -12.74 -1.41 -10.82
C LEU A 51 -12.03 -0.12 -11.23
N PHE A 52 -11.19 0.45 -10.36
CA PHE A 52 -10.43 1.67 -10.61
C PHE A 52 -8.99 1.39 -11.08
N GLY A 53 -8.73 0.16 -11.56
CA GLY A 53 -7.44 -0.24 -12.11
C GLY A 53 -6.39 -0.63 -11.07
N TRP A 54 -6.79 -0.79 -9.80
CA TRP A 54 -5.89 -1.30 -8.76
C TRP A 54 -5.74 -2.81 -8.86
N GLY A 55 -4.50 -3.29 -8.87
CA GLY A 55 -4.14 -4.69 -8.84
C GLY A 55 -3.37 -5.06 -7.57
N TYR A 56 -3.22 -6.35 -7.30
CA TYR A 56 -2.41 -6.83 -6.18
C TYR A 56 -0.93 -6.48 -6.39
N ASN A 57 -0.27 -5.94 -5.36
CA ASN A 57 1.18 -5.69 -5.43
C ASN A 57 1.98 -6.87 -4.87
N ALA A 58 2.46 -7.73 -5.78
CA ALA A 58 3.30 -8.87 -5.43
C ALA A 58 4.71 -8.47 -4.93
N LEU A 59 5.21 -7.31 -5.35
CA LEU A 59 6.56 -6.82 -5.04
C LEU A 59 6.46 -5.69 -4.02
N SER A 60 6.24 -6.07 -2.76
CA SER A 60 6.02 -5.14 -1.67
C SER A 60 6.68 -5.64 -0.38
N GLN A 61 7.42 -4.74 0.29
CA GLN A 61 7.90 -4.98 1.65
C GLN A 61 6.71 -5.01 2.62
N THR A 62 6.48 -6.09 3.37
CA THR A 62 5.39 -6.08 4.37
C THR A 62 5.82 -5.38 5.66
N TYR A 63 4.94 -4.53 6.19
CA TYR A 63 5.08 -3.88 7.50
C TYR A 63 4.20 -4.56 8.57
N LYS A 64 4.40 -4.17 9.84
CA LYS A 64 3.70 -4.76 10.97
C LYS A 64 2.21 -4.39 10.92
N GLY A 65 1.35 -5.42 10.95
CA GLY A 65 -0.10 -5.20 10.93
C GLY A 65 -0.69 -4.91 9.55
N GLN A 66 0.14 -4.86 8.49
CA GLN A 66 -0.34 -4.78 7.11
C GLN A 66 -1.11 -6.06 6.76
N ILE A 67 -2.35 -5.90 6.30
CA ILE A 67 -3.24 -6.99 5.89
C ILE A 67 -3.33 -7.11 4.36
N TYR A 68 -3.12 -6.01 3.64
CA TYR A 68 -3.25 -5.99 2.19
C TYR A 68 -2.37 -4.94 1.52
N THR A 69 -2.10 -5.12 0.23
CA THR A 69 -1.33 -4.16 -0.57
C THR A 69 -1.75 -4.22 -2.02
N MET A 70 -1.83 -3.05 -2.65
CA MET A 70 -2.27 -2.89 -4.02
C MET A 70 -1.37 -1.90 -4.75
N ARG A 71 -1.35 -1.99 -6.09
CA ARG A 71 -0.67 -1.04 -6.97
C ARG A 71 -1.59 -0.64 -8.12
N ARG A 72 -1.40 0.55 -8.66
CA ARG A 72 -2.04 1.01 -9.90
C ARG A 72 -0.98 1.62 -10.80
N VAL A 73 -0.82 1.10 -12.01
CA VAL A 73 0.14 1.62 -13.00
C VAL A 73 -0.42 2.89 -13.63
N VAL A 74 0.44 3.88 -13.79
CA VAL A 74 0.13 5.17 -14.41
C VAL A 74 1.08 5.37 -15.59
N SER A 75 0.50 5.35 -16.79
CA SER A 75 1.25 5.64 -18.00
C SER A 75 1.86 7.06 -17.94
N PRO A 76 3.10 7.27 -18.39
CA PRO A 76 3.95 6.30 -19.09
C PRO A 76 4.91 5.50 -18.22
N ARG A 77 5.16 5.89 -16.96
CA ARG A 77 6.33 5.38 -16.21
C ARG A 77 6.11 5.13 -14.72
N HIS A 78 4.95 5.44 -14.17
CA HIS A 78 4.78 5.52 -12.72
C HIS A 78 3.78 4.51 -12.21
N GLN A 79 3.71 4.42 -10.89
CA GLN A 79 2.73 3.63 -10.19
C GLN A 79 2.37 4.27 -8.86
N TYR A 80 1.15 4.00 -8.41
CA TYR A 80 0.76 4.15 -7.02
C TYR A 80 0.97 2.84 -6.28
N HIS A 81 1.40 2.92 -5.02
CA HIS A 81 1.47 1.81 -4.10
C HIS A 81 0.64 2.11 -2.85
N LEU A 82 -0.32 1.23 -2.53
CA LEU A 82 -1.11 1.29 -1.31
C LEU A 82 -0.88 0.09 -0.40
N ARG A 83 -1.08 0.34 0.90
CA ARG A 83 -1.02 -0.64 1.97
C ARG A 83 -2.15 -0.37 2.96
N PHE A 84 -2.76 -1.45 3.40
CA PHE A 84 -3.88 -1.42 4.33
C PHE A 84 -3.50 -2.19 5.59
N TYR A 85 -3.88 -1.66 6.74
CA TYR A 85 -3.51 -2.20 8.04
C TYR A 85 -4.75 -2.66 8.81
N LYS A 86 -4.56 -3.63 9.70
CA LYS A 86 -5.65 -4.23 10.51
C LYS A 86 -6.41 -3.23 11.40
N ASN A 87 -5.80 -2.09 11.72
CA ASN A 87 -6.39 -1.02 12.50
C ASN A 87 -7.14 0.01 11.63
N GLY A 88 -7.23 -0.22 10.32
CA GLY A 88 -7.89 0.68 9.38
C GLY A 88 -6.96 1.74 8.78
N ASP A 89 -5.69 1.81 9.19
CA ASP A 89 -4.76 2.74 8.58
C ASP A 89 -4.53 2.41 7.10
N VAL A 90 -4.24 3.46 6.34
CA VAL A 90 -3.86 3.39 4.94
C VAL A 90 -2.60 4.22 4.75
N SER A 91 -1.59 3.59 4.15
CA SER A 91 -0.36 4.27 3.73
C SER A 91 -0.13 4.04 2.24
N GLY A 92 0.52 4.98 1.57
CA GLY A 92 0.87 4.81 0.18
C GLY A 92 1.74 5.92 -0.38
N HIS A 93 2.31 5.64 -1.53
CA HIS A 93 3.24 6.52 -2.22
C HIS A 93 3.10 6.38 -3.73
N PHE A 94 3.66 7.35 -4.43
CA PHE A 94 3.80 7.39 -5.87
C PHE A 94 5.28 7.30 -6.20
N GLU A 95 5.62 6.51 -7.21
CA GLU A 95 7.01 6.27 -7.61
C GLU A 95 7.06 5.74 -9.04
N VAL A 96 8.27 5.57 -9.56
CA VAL A 96 8.51 4.92 -10.85
C VAL A 96 8.10 3.43 -10.82
N ASP A 97 7.56 2.95 -11.94
CA ASP A 97 7.11 1.57 -12.15
C ASP A 97 8.26 0.57 -12.04
N ASN A 98 8.09 -0.43 -11.15
CA ASN A 98 9.13 -1.40 -10.86
C ASN A 98 9.26 -2.52 -11.90
N LEU A 99 8.26 -2.74 -12.75
CA LEU A 99 8.30 -3.77 -13.79
C LEU A 99 9.03 -3.24 -15.02
N GLN A 100 8.83 -1.97 -15.36
CA GLN A 100 9.41 -1.33 -16.53
C GLN A 100 10.75 -0.65 -16.23
N PHE A 101 10.92 -0.06 -15.03
CA PHE A 101 12.12 0.69 -14.64
C PHE A 101 12.66 0.23 -13.27
N PRO A 102 13.10 -1.03 -13.13
CA PRO A 102 13.45 -1.61 -11.84
C PRO A 102 14.63 -0.91 -11.14
N LEU A 103 15.63 -0.42 -11.87
CA LEU A 103 16.78 0.26 -11.28
C LEU A 103 16.39 1.64 -10.73
N GLU A 104 15.70 2.45 -11.51
CA GLU A 104 15.21 3.77 -11.09
C GLU A 104 14.26 3.68 -9.89
N HIS A 105 13.41 2.64 -9.87
CA HIS A 105 12.55 2.35 -8.74
C HIS A 105 13.35 2.00 -7.47
N LEU A 106 14.42 1.21 -7.59
CA LEU A 106 15.32 0.92 -6.46
C LEU A 106 16.06 2.16 -5.95
N ASP A 107 16.37 3.09 -6.85
CA ASP A 107 16.99 4.38 -6.51
C ASP A 107 15.99 5.39 -5.93
N GLY A 108 14.69 5.06 -5.90
CA GLY A 108 13.63 5.91 -5.34
C GLY A 108 13.30 7.13 -6.22
N VAL A 109 13.50 7.03 -7.53
CA VAL A 109 13.13 8.10 -8.47
C VAL A 109 11.65 8.44 -8.36
N ASP A 110 11.36 9.73 -8.24
CA ASP A 110 10.03 10.31 -8.03
C ASP A 110 9.25 9.74 -6.84
N LEU A 111 9.92 9.09 -5.89
CA LEU A 111 9.28 8.56 -4.68
C LEU A 111 8.75 9.71 -3.83
N ARG A 112 7.42 9.82 -3.78
CA ARG A 112 6.73 10.86 -3.03
C ARG A 112 5.46 10.34 -2.34
N PRO A 113 5.02 10.96 -1.24
CA PRO A 113 3.68 10.73 -0.71
C PRO A 113 2.60 11.16 -1.71
N LEU A 114 1.39 10.61 -1.57
CA LEU A 114 0.23 11.09 -2.32
C LEU A 114 -0.15 12.51 -1.85
N ASN A 115 -0.53 13.34 -2.81
CA ASN A 115 -1.03 14.69 -2.59
C ASN A 115 -2.51 14.67 -2.15
N ASN A 116 -3.09 15.84 -1.85
CA ASN A 116 -4.45 15.94 -1.32
C ASN A 116 -5.53 15.45 -2.31
N GLU A 117 -5.38 15.71 -3.61
CA GLU A 117 -6.33 15.31 -4.65
C GLU A 117 -6.30 13.78 -4.87
N GLU A 118 -5.11 13.20 -4.86
CA GLU A 118 -4.90 11.75 -4.95
C GLU A 118 -5.50 11.03 -3.73
N ARG A 119 -5.33 11.61 -2.52
CA ARG A 119 -5.96 11.10 -1.29
C ARG A 119 -7.48 11.20 -1.34
N ALA A 120 -8.03 12.32 -1.81
CA ALA A 120 -9.47 12.51 -1.93
C ALA A 120 -10.07 11.53 -2.94
N THR A 121 -9.40 11.34 -4.09
CA THR A 121 -9.80 10.35 -5.09
C THR A 121 -9.81 8.93 -4.50
N LEU A 122 -8.75 8.56 -3.76
CA LEU A 122 -8.71 7.24 -3.11
C LEU A 122 -9.84 7.06 -2.07
N LYS A 123 -10.16 8.09 -1.29
CA LYS A 123 -11.29 8.03 -0.34
C LYS A 123 -12.62 7.82 -1.07
N LYS A 124 -12.83 8.52 -2.19
CA LYS A 124 -14.00 8.34 -3.05
C LYS A 124 -14.09 6.92 -3.61
N GLU A 125 -12.99 6.39 -4.15
CA GLU A 125 -12.90 5.01 -4.69
C GLU A 125 -13.19 3.96 -3.61
N LEU A 126 -12.74 4.19 -2.37
CA LEU A 126 -13.05 3.32 -1.23
C LEU A 126 -14.49 3.50 -0.71
N GLY A 127 -15.21 4.52 -1.17
CA GLY A 127 -16.55 4.87 -0.68
C GLY A 127 -16.53 5.43 0.74
N VAL A 128 -15.52 6.24 1.07
CA VAL A 128 -15.28 6.82 2.41
C VAL A 128 -15.60 8.32 2.42
N ASP A 129 -16.14 8.88 1.34
CA ASP A 129 -16.43 10.31 1.26
C ASP A 129 -17.62 10.73 2.15
N ILE A 130 -17.24 11.37 3.26
CA ILE A 130 -17.86 12.49 3.97
C ILE A 130 -19.37 12.37 4.25
N GLU A 131 -19.72 11.57 5.27
CA GLU A 131 -20.80 12.03 6.18
C GLU A 131 -20.32 13.35 6.77
N HIS A 132 -20.82 14.50 6.27
CA HIS A 132 -20.92 15.82 6.92
C HIS A 132 -21.53 16.84 5.92
N SER A 133 -22.73 16.55 5.40
CA SER A 133 -23.61 17.57 4.77
C SER A 133 -25.08 17.13 4.71
N ALA A 134 -25.55 16.42 5.75
CA ALA A 134 -26.97 16.15 5.96
C ALA A 134 -27.40 16.54 7.38
N GLN A 135 -27.06 17.76 7.80
CA GLN A 135 -27.77 18.47 8.86
C GLN A 135 -27.82 19.95 8.45
N ASN A 136 -29.04 20.50 8.36
CA ASN A 136 -29.45 21.86 7.98
C ASN A 136 -29.86 22.07 6.51
N VAL A 137 -31.03 21.53 6.15
CA VAL A 137 -32.15 22.33 5.62
C VAL A 137 -33.40 21.94 6.39
#